data_AF-A0A225UMH0-F1
#
_entry.id   AF-A0A225UMH0-F1
#
_cell.length_a   1.000
_cell.length_b   1.000
_cell.length_c   1.000
_cell.angle_alpha   90.00
_cell.angle_beta   90.00
_cell.angle_gamma   90.00
#
_symmetry.space_group_name_H-M   'P 1'
#
loop_
_entity.id
_entity.type
_entity.pdbx_description
1 polymer ?
#
loop_
_entity_poly.entity_id
_entity_poly.type
_entity_poly.pdbx_seq_one_letter_code
_entity_poly.pdbx_strand_id
1 'polypeptide(L)'
;FSFYCSESYAAYHLTNPFPKTPDEKRAILSRFVSEAWKAVPALTIKKGFIRAGITPYGPRDKENKFHVGQVSGVDAPVVEETDESA
;
A
#
# COMPACT_ATOMS: atom_id res chain seq x y z
N PHE A 1 -5.59 5.18 -8.76
CA PHE A 1 -5.01 3.96 -8.15
C PHE A 1 -5.43 2.71 -8.91
N SER A 2 -6.69 2.25 -8.81
CA SER A 2 -7.17 1.05 -9.55
C SER A 2 -6.89 1.08 -11.06
N PHE A 3 -7.20 2.22 -11.71
CA PHE A 3 -6.88 2.43 -13.13
C PHE A 3 -5.38 2.24 -13.45
N TYR A 4 -4.50 2.72 -12.58
CA TYR A 4 -3.04 2.65 -12.78
C TYR A 4 -2.51 1.22 -12.67
N CYS A 5 -3.04 0.42 -11.72
CA CYS A 5 -2.70 -0.99 -11.60
C CYS A 5 -3.15 -1.78 -12.84
N SER A 6 -4.36 -1.53 -13.33
CA SER A 6 -4.92 -2.22 -14.50
C SER A 6 -4.15 -1.91 -15.78
N GLU A 7 -3.86 -0.62 -16.01
CA GLU A 7 -3.05 -0.18 -17.16
C GLU A 7 -1.64 -0.78 -17.12
N SER A 8 -0.98 -0.76 -15.96
CA SER A 8 0.38 -1.31 -15.80
C SER A 8 0.40 -2.83 -16.05
N TYR A 9 -0.61 -3.54 -15.55
CA TYR A 9 -0.77 -4.97 -15.79
C TYR A 9 -1.00 -5.28 -17.27
N ALA A 10 -1.91 -4.56 -17.93
CA ALA A 10 -2.19 -4.72 -19.35
C ALA A 10 -0.96 -4.42 -20.22
N ALA A 11 -0.28 -3.31 -19.95
CA ALA A 11 0.93 -2.89 -20.68
C ALA A 11 2.07 -3.90 -20.53
N TYR A 12 2.28 -4.46 -19.33
CA TYR A 12 3.31 -5.47 -19.10
C TYR A 12 3.08 -6.72 -19.96
N HIS A 13 1.84 -7.16 -20.11
CA HIS A 13 1.50 -8.35 -20.87
C HIS A 13 1.49 -8.16 -22.39
N LEU A 14 1.78 -6.97 -22.90
CA LEU A 14 2.07 -6.76 -24.32
C LEU A 14 3.38 -7.43 -24.76
N THR A 15 4.34 -7.57 -23.83
CA THR A 15 5.68 -8.12 -24.11
C THR A 15 6.08 -9.27 -23.19
N ASN A 16 5.29 -9.54 -22.14
CA ASN A 16 5.56 -10.59 -21.17
C ASN A 16 4.44 -11.62 -21.13
N PRO A 17 4.74 -12.92 -20.99
CA PRO A 17 3.71 -13.96 -20.92
C PRO A 17 2.82 -13.79 -19.68
N PHE A 18 1.60 -14.30 -19.77
CA PHE A 18 0.71 -14.38 -18.61
C PHE A 18 1.26 -15.36 -17.56
N PRO A 19 1.02 -15.10 -16.25
CA PRO A 19 1.44 -15.99 -15.18
C PRO A 19 0.76 -17.36 -15.33
N LYS A 20 1.52 -18.43 -15.06
CA LYS A 20 1.06 -19.82 -15.18
C LYS A 20 0.56 -20.37 -13.85
N THR A 21 1.04 -19.81 -12.74
CA THR A 21 0.66 -20.24 -11.39
C THR A 21 -0.03 -19.11 -10.61
N PRO A 22 -0.85 -19.46 -9.59
CA PRO A 22 -1.41 -18.48 -8.68
C PRO A 22 -0.34 -17.64 -7.97
N ASP A 23 0.81 -18.23 -7.64
CA ASP A 23 1.91 -17.55 -6.93
C ASP A 23 2.56 -16.49 -7.82
N GLU A 24 2.85 -16.83 -9.09
CA GLU A 24 3.35 -15.87 -10.08
C GLU A 24 2.36 -14.73 -10.29
N LYS A 25 1.07 -15.05 -10.39
CA LYS A 25 0.01 -14.04 -10.53
C LYS A 25 -0.01 -13.09 -9.32
N ARG A 26 0.06 -13.62 -8.10
CA ARG A 26 0.12 -12.80 -6.88
C ARG A 26 1.36 -11.93 -6.85
N ALA A 27 2.54 -12.47 -7.20
CA ALA A 27 3.79 -11.70 -7.24
C ALA A 27 3.72 -10.51 -8.21
N ILE A 28 3.21 -10.75 -9.43
CA ILE A 28 3.07 -9.71 -10.44
C ILE A 28 2.06 -8.63 -10.00
N LEU A 29 0.90 -9.03 -9.48
CA LEU A 29 -0.10 -8.08 -8.99
C LEU A 29 0.42 -7.25 -7.81
N SER A 30 1.09 -7.88 -6.84
CA SER A 30 1.73 -7.19 -5.72
C SER A 30 2.76 -6.16 -6.17
N ARG A 31 3.54 -6.47 -7.22
CA ARG A 31 4.47 -5.52 -7.82
C ARG A 31 3.75 -4.27 -8.34
N PHE A 32 2.71 -4.44 -9.14
CA PHE A 32 1.97 -3.30 -9.70
C PHE A 32 1.23 -2.49 -8.65
N VAL A 33 0.67 -3.13 -7.63
CA VAL A 33 0.06 -2.45 -6.48
C VAL A 33 1.09 -1.60 -5.75
N SER A 34 2.29 -2.15 -5.51
CA SER A 34 3.39 -1.42 -4.87
C SER A 34 3.86 -0.22 -5.70
N GLU A 35 4.06 -0.40 -7.00
CA GLU A 35 4.46 0.67 -7.92
C GLU A 35 3.39 1.76 -8.01
N ALA A 36 2.11 1.36 -8.17
CA ALA A 36 0.99 2.27 -8.17
C ALA A 36 0.89 3.08 -6.87
N TRP A 37 1.20 2.46 -5.73
CA TRP A 37 1.17 3.12 -4.43
C TRP A 37 2.26 4.16 -4.29
N LYS A 38 3.49 3.85 -4.74
CA LYS A 38 4.61 4.80 -4.77
C LYS A 38 4.31 6.01 -5.66
N ALA A 39 3.51 5.83 -6.72
CA ALA A 39 3.10 6.90 -7.61
C ALA A 39 1.99 7.80 -7.03
N VAL A 40 1.32 7.42 -5.92
CA VAL A 40 0.29 8.26 -5.31
C VAL A 40 0.92 9.44 -4.57
N PRO A 41 0.62 10.70 -4.93
CA PRO A 41 1.14 11.85 -4.20
C PRO A 41 0.60 11.91 -2.77
N ALA A 42 1.46 12.24 -1.82
CA ALA A 42 1.05 12.42 -0.42
C ALA A 42 -0.10 13.43 -0.24
N LEU A 43 -0.17 14.45 -1.12
CA LEU A 43 -1.26 15.42 -1.13
C LEU A 43 -2.62 14.77 -1.47
N THR A 44 -2.64 13.81 -2.38
CA THR A 44 -3.86 13.06 -2.75
C THR A 44 -4.37 12.27 -1.57
N ILE A 45 -3.47 11.64 -0.82
CA ILE A 45 -3.81 10.91 0.42
C ILE A 45 -4.41 11.86 1.45
N LYS A 46 -3.74 12.98 1.75
CA LYS A 46 -4.21 14.01 2.68
C LYS A 46 -5.60 14.54 2.31
N LYS A 47 -5.81 14.89 1.04
CA LYS A 47 -7.11 15.36 0.52
C LYS A 47 -8.19 14.29 0.66
N GLY A 48 -7.86 13.02 0.46
CA GLY A 48 -8.77 11.90 0.67
C GLY A 48 -9.28 11.83 2.12
N PHE A 49 -8.38 11.90 3.09
CA PHE A 49 -8.73 11.94 4.52
C PHE A 49 -9.63 13.12 4.86
N ILE A 50 -9.26 14.33 4.42
CA ILE A 50 -10.06 15.55 4.63
C ILE A 50 -11.47 15.39 4.04
N ARG A 51 -11.57 14.89 2.79
CA ARG A 51 -12.86 14.71 2.11
C ARG A 51 -13.74 13.69 2.83
N ALA A 52 -13.15 12.66 3.42
CA ALA A 52 -13.88 11.66 4.19
C ALA A 52 -14.29 12.14 5.59
N GLY A 53 -13.86 13.34 6.02
CA GLY A 53 -14.03 13.80 7.40
C GLY A 53 -13.23 12.96 8.40
N ILE A 54 -12.26 12.17 7.91
CA ILE A 54 -11.46 11.28 8.73
C ILE A 54 -10.17 12.00 9.08
N THR A 55 -9.97 12.24 10.37
CA THR A 55 -8.67 12.72 10.85
C THR A 55 -7.71 11.53 10.88
N PRO A 56 -6.59 11.56 10.14
CA PRO A 56 -5.64 10.45 10.15
C PRO A 56 -5.09 10.25 11.57
N TYR A 57 -5.19 9.02 12.08
CA TYR A 57 -4.59 8.62 13.35
C TYR A 57 -3.11 8.28 13.11
N GLY A 58 -2.22 8.86 13.90
CA GLY A 58 -0.78 8.62 13.83
C GLY A 58 -0.01 9.60 14.72
N PRO A 59 1.33 9.47 14.82
CA PRO A 59 2.13 10.33 15.67
C PRO A 59 1.90 11.80 15.33
N ARG A 60 1.70 12.61 16.37
CA ARG A 60 1.46 14.04 16.24
C ARG A 60 2.59 14.81 16.90
N ASP A 61 2.92 15.96 16.32
CA ASP A 61 3.79 16.92 16.98
C ASP A 61 3.08 17.62 18.15
N LYS A 62 3.80 18.52 18.84
CA LYS A 62 3.28 19.26 19.99
C LYS A 62 2.12 20.19 19.60
N GLU A 63 2.02 20.54 18.33
CA GLU A 63 0.98 21.35 17.71
C GLU A 63 -0.19 20.50 17.19
N ASN A 64 -0.23 19.21 17.55
CA ASN A 64 -1.28 18.25 17.21
C ASN A 64 -1.43 17.98 15.69
N LYS A 65 -0.41 18.32 14.89
CA LYS A 65 -0.36 18.03 13.46
C LYS A 65 0.23 16.66 13.23
N PHE A 66 -0.26 15.98 12.19
CA PHE A 66 0.29 14.69 11.78
C PHE A 66 1.77 14.84 11.39
N HIS A 67 2.64 14.21 12.17
CA HIS A 67 4.08 14.25 11.99
C HIS A 67 4.62 12.83 12.00
N VAL A 68 5.04 12.34 10.84
CA VAL A 68 5.79 11.08 10.77
C VAL A 68 7.22 11.41 11.14
N GLY A 69 7.57 11.22 12.42
CA GLY A 69 8.99 11.12 12.77
C GLY A 69 9.61 10.04 11.89
N GLN A 70 10.85 10.24 11.41
CA GLN A 70 11.56 9.22 10.63
C GLN A 70 11.49 7.90 11.38
N VAL A 71 10.62 7.00 10.92
CA VAL A 71 10.54 5.65 11.44
C VAL A 71 11.81 4.99 10.94
N SER A 72 12.83 4.87 11.80
CA SER A 72 13.93 3.93 11.57
C SER A 72 13.27 2.57 11.34
N GLY A 73 13.49 1.97 10.17
CA GLY A 73 12.78 0.79 9.68
C GLY A 73 12.97 -0.46 10.55
N VAL A 74 12.32 -0.47 11.71
CA VAL A 74 12.07 -1.69 12.47
C VAL A 74 10.72 -2.20 12.00
N ASP A 75 10.73 -3.39 11.40
CA ASP A 75 9.56 -4.05 10.83
C ASP A 75 8.35 -3.99 11.77
N ALA A 76 7.18 -3.79 11.17
CA ALA A 76 5.92 -3.91 11.89
C ALA A 76 5.83 -5.33 12.49
N PRO A 77 5.39 -5.47 13.76
CA PRO A 77 5.36 -6.77 14.41
C PRO A 77 4.42 -7.70 13.62
N VAL A 78 4.97 -8.83 13.17
CA VAL A 78 4.19 -9.94 12.65
C VAL A 78 3.31 -10.41 13.80
N VAL A 79 2.00 -10.30 13.64
CA VAL A 79 1.03 -10.87 14.57
C VAL A 79 1.09 -12.38 14.34
N GLU A 80 1.78 -13.10 15.22
CA GLU A 80 1.67 -14.56 15.27
C GLU A 80 0.28 -14.89 15.81
N GLU A 81 -0.56 -15.51 14.98
CA GLU A 81 -1.80 -16.13 15.43
C GLU A 81 -1.42 -17.28 16.37
N THR A 82 -1.51 -17.06 17.67
CA THR A 82 -1.52 -18.16 18.63
C THR A 82 -2.82 -18.92 18.46
N ASP A 83 -2.73 -20.10 17.83
CA ASP A 83 -3.78 -21.12 17.86
C ASP A 83 -4.10 -21.45 19.33
N GLU A 84 -5.21 -20.91 19.83
CA GLU A 84 -5.86 -21.41 21.03
C GLU A 84 -6.59 -22.70 20.65
N SER A 85 -5.83 -23.80 20.65
CA SER A 85 -6.39 -25.15 20.59
C SER A 85 -6.90 -25.55 21.97
N ALA A 86 -8.23 -25.55 22.09
CA ALA A 86 -9.12 -26.42 22.86
C ALA A 86 -8.74 -26.85 24.30
#